data_AF-A0A2E1KU82-F1
#
_entry.id   AF-A0A2E1KU82-F1
#
_cell.length_a   1.000
_cell.length_b   1.000
_cell.length_c   1.000
_cell.angle_alpha   90.00
_cell.angle_beta   90.00
_cell.angle_gamma   90.00
#
_symmetry.space_group_name_H-M   'P 1'
#
loop_
_entity.id
_entity.type
_entity.pdbx_description
1 polymer ?
#
loop_
_entity_poly.entity_id
_entity_poly.type
_entity_poly.pdbx_seq_one_letter_code
_entity_poly.pdbx_strand_id
1 'polypeptide(L)'
;MKSVLWCLLTAVVASSAAAAEPHRLTLQVHEPVGVHRDGSPVHVLLELPQPVDAATRFRLLDQGQPIVAQFRPGASGDQTASWWLDFVARCTPHGSRRYVVEYGPDLEPGPQRSGGHKLTETDDTFVISNAPYIDWTVPRDLRGFLRSVDFPPSEHLRPDSVGLTLRDREGGSHPLGGAGSRAEVVRQGRMAVALRFEKTETDEALRGVHWRVDLLFPGPVSWVDMRLNIEDPQNRVEAAGLQLRLNLNPPTGATRTLVELGAARTVYRSLLGNQQVELRADQRQSSPWQVLRGDGRQLQPFVVSPPRSAAAEGWAHIMDRKRCLAVAFDRFGQQGEERLNVRADGTLTAVKKFIGAAPDGTAPPKAWRAWLHFVHFPPQQSAGTDPYMMQHPLVVRELDR
;
A
#
# COMPACT_ATOMS: atom_id res chain seq x y z
N MET A 1 38.68 -6.42 82.68
CA MET A 1 38.45 -5.63 81.45
C MET A 1 37.78 -6.54 80.43
N LYS A 2 36.46 -6.44 80.26
CA LYS A 2 35.68 -7.20 79.26
C LYS A 2 35.00 -6.18 78.35
N SER A 3 35.44 -6.09 77.11
CA SER A 3 34.82 -5.24 76.09
C SER A 3 33.59 -5.95 75.51
N VAL A 4 32.45 -5.29 75.57
CA VAL A 4 31.20 -5.72 74.92
C VAL A 4 31.06 -4.92 73.64
N LEU A 5 31.14 -5.61 72.50
CA LEU A 5 30.98 -5.06 71.16
C LEU A 5 29.48 -5.07 70.80
N TRP A 6 28.89 -3.91 70.58
CA TRP A 6 27.51 -3.79 70.08
C TRP A 6 27.53 -3.84 68.55
N CYS A 7 26.96 -4.89 67.96
CA CYS A 7 26.62 -4.95 66.54
C CYS A 7 25.27 -4.26 66.31
N LEU A 8 25.28 -3.10 65.66
CA LEU A 8 24.09 -2.49 65.07
C LEU A 8 23.78 -3.20 63.75
N LEU A 9 22.70 -4.00 63.73
CA LEU A 9 22.07 -4.47 62.49
C LEU A 9 21.17 -3.35 61.95
N THR A 10 21.61 -2.67 60.89
CA THR A 10 20.74 -1.83 60.06
C THR A 10 19.93 -2.73 59.13
N ALA A 11 18.64 -2.89 59.42
CA ALA A 11 17.68 -3.52 58.52
C ALA A 11 17.41 -2.57 57.34
N VAL A 12 17.95 -2.90 56.16
CA VAL A 12 17.57 -2.25 54.90
C VAL A 12 16.21 -2.82 54.49
N VAL A 13 15.15 -2.04 54.69
CA VAL A 13 13.83 -2.35 54.12
C VAL A 13 13.90 -2.02 52.63
N ALA A 14 14.20 -3.02 51.81
CA ALA A 14 14.01 -2.93 50.37
C ALA A 14 12.51 -2.84 50.09
N SER A 15 12.01 -1.63 49.84
CA SER A 15 10.69 -1.44 49.24
C SER A 15 10.74 -2.01 47.83
N SER A 16 10.26 -3.23 47.64
CA SER A 16 9.94 -3.74 46.30
C SER A 16 8.74 -2.92 45.81
N ALA A 17 9.01 -1.85 45.06
CA ALA A 17 8.00 -1.29 44.18
C ALA A 17 7.55 -2.43 43.26
N ALA A 18 6.34 -2.94 43.49
CA ALA A 18 5.73 -3.91 42.59
C ALA A 18 5.67 -3.25 41.22
N ALA A 19 6.44 -3.78 40.26
CA ALA A 19 6.39 -3.32 38.88
C ALA A 19 4.92 -3.36 38.44
N ALA A 20 4.38 -2.23 38.00
CA ALA A 20 3.01 -2.16 37.52
C ALA A 20 2.86 -3.18 36.38
N GLU A 21 1.82 -4.03 36.43
CA GLU A 21 1.59 -4.96 35.34
C GLU A 21 1.40 -4.18 34.02
N PRO A 22 2.02 -4.63 32.91
CA PRO A 22 1.88 -3.94 31.65
C PRO A 22 0.42 -4.00 31.18
N HIS A 23 -0.04 -2.93 30.56
CA HIS A 23 -1.34 -2.92 29.90
C HIS A 23 -1.31 -3.86 28.69
N ARG A 24 -2.45 -4.47 28.39
CA ARG A 24 -2.58 -5.48 27.32
C ARG A 24 -3.70 -5.13 26.35
N LEU A 25 -3.47 -5.40 25.07
CA LEU A 25 -4.47 -5.37 24.00
C LEU A 25 -4.30 -6.62 23.12
N THR A 26 -5.39 -7.35 22.90
CA THR A 26 -5.38 -8.56 22.08
C THR A 26 -5.81 -8.25 20.65
N LEU A 27 -5.01 -8.75 19.71
CA LEU A 27 -5.30 -8.69 18.28
C LEU A 27 -5.59 -10.10 17.74
N GLN A 28 -6.59 -10.22 16.88
CA GLN A 28 -6.78 -11.36 16.00
C GLN A 28 -6.41 -10.97 14.58
N VAL A 29 -5.47 -11.71 13.99
CA VAL A 29 -5.10 -11.61 12.57
C VAL A 29 -5.70 -12.79 11.84
N HIS A 30 -6.42 -12.54 10.75
CA HIS A 30 -7.14 -13.55 9.98
C HIS A 30 -6.75 -13.51 8.51
N GLU A 31 -6.58 -14.69 7.91
CA GLU A 31 -6.38 -14.87 6.48
C GLU A 31 -7.73 -15.09 5.78
N PRO A 32 -8.19 -14.15 4.92
CA PRO A 32 -9.59 -14.15 4.50
C PRO A 32 -9.91 -15.06 3.32
N VAL A 33 -8.91 -15.55 2.58
CA VAL A 33 -9.12 -16.07 1.21
C VAL A 33 -8.52 -17.45 0.91
N GLY A 34 -8.02 -18.15 1.92
CA GLY A 34 -7.54 -19.52 1.80
C GLY A 34 -6.12 -19.61 1.25
N VAL A 35 -5.30 -18.58 1.44
CA VAL A 35 -3.92 -18.52 0.95
C VAL A 35 -2.94 -18.76 2.08
N HIS A 36 -1.89 -19.53 1.82
CA HIS A 36 -0.80 -19.71 2.79
C HIS A 36 0.06 -18.44 2.87
N ARG A 37 0.30 -17.92 4.09
CA ARG A 37 1.08 -16.70 4.34
C ARG A 37 2.29 -17.02 5.21
N ASP A 38 3.46 -17.13 4.61
CA ASP A 38 4.73 -17.40 5.30
C ASP A 38 5.42 -16.16 5.89
N GLY A 39 4.93 -14.98 5.50
CA GLY A 39 5.42 -13.71 6.02
C GLY A 39 4.77 -12.54 5.31
N SER A 40 3.55 -12.17 5.71
CA SER A 40 2.85 -11.03 5.13
C SER A 40 2.96 -9.79 6.04
N PRO A 41 3.19 -8.61 5.46
CA PRO A 41 3.21 -7.39 6.24
C PRO A 41 1.80 -7.11 6.78
N VAL A 42 1.74 -6.80 8.07
CA VAL A 42 0.53 -6.35 8.77
C VAL A 42 0.77 -4.92 9.23
N HIS A 43 -0.22 -4.08 8.94
CA HIS A 43 -0.22 -2.66 9.28
C HIS A 43 -1.58 -2.31 9.88
N VAL A 44 -1.60 -1.91 11.14
CA VAL A 44 -2.84 -1.58 11.85
C VAL A 44 -2.64 -0.31 12.67
N LEU A 45 -3.64 0.57 12.69
CA LEU A 45 -3.73 1.64 13.65
C LEU A 45 -4.46 1.09 14.88
N LEU A 46 -3.72 0.94 15.97
CA LEU A 46 -4.25 0.55 17.28
C LEU A 46 -4.90 1.76 17.93
N GLU A 47 -6.01 1.53 18.61
CA GLU A 47 -6.66 2.56 19.42
C GLU A 47 -6.67 2.13 20.89
N LEU A 48 -5.71 2.65 21.65
CA LEU A 48 -5.55 2.33 23.07
C LEU A 48 -6.72 2.88 23.89
N PRO A 49 -7.10 2.22 25.00
CA PRO A 49 -8.18 2.70 25.89
C PRO A 49 -7.90 4.08 26.51
N GLN A 50 -6.63 4.42 26.71
CA GLN A 50 -6.19 5.71 27.23
C GLN A 50 -4.98 6.22 26.44
N PRO A 51 -4.83 7.54 26.27
CA PRO A 51 -3.62 8.12 25.71
C PRO A 51 -2.39 7.79 26.56
N VAL A 52 -1.27 7.50 25.90
CA VAL A 52 0.02 7.25 26.56
C VAL A 52 1.11 8.11 25.92
N ASP A 53 2.19 8.36 26.66
CA ASP A 53 3.31 9.17 26.19
C ASP A 53 3.95 8.59 24.93
N ALA A 54 4.47 9.44 24.04
CA ALA A 54 5.21 9.00 22.85
C ALA A 54 6.48 8.18 23.18
N ALA A 55 7.00 8.30 24.41
CA ALA A 55 8.12 7.50 24.92
C ALA A 55 7.70 6.13 25.49
N THR A 56 6.40 5.83 25.54
CA THR A 56 5.86 4.55 26.03
C THR A 56 6.49 3.38 25.28
N ARG A 57 6.88 2.36 26.04
CA ARG A 57 7.48 1.16 25.48
C ARG A 57 6.38 0.16 25.11
N PHE A 58 6.60 -0.53 24.00
CA PHE A 58 5.68 -1.53 23.48
C PHE A 58 6.44 -2.82 23.14
N ARG A 59 5.74 -3.96 23.23
CA ARG A 59 6.16 -5.20 22.58
C ARG A 59 4.96 -5.97 22.05
N LEU A 60 5.17 -6.73 20.99
CA LEU A 60 4.18 -7.63 20.42
C LEU A 60 4.55 -9.07 20.78
N LEU A 61 3.60 -9.82 21.31
CA LEU A 61 3.76 -11.22 21.64
C LEU A 61 2.99 -12.11 20.66
N ASP A 62 3.62 -13.21 20.28
CA ASP A 62 3.01 -14.32 19.55
C ASP A 62 3.25 -15.60 20.37
N GLN A 63 2.17 -16.23 20.82
CA GLN A 63 2.24 -17.38 21.75
C GLN A 63 3.09 -17.09 23.01
N GLY A 64 2.99 -15.86 23.53
CA GLY A 64 3.72 -15.41 24.72
C GLY A 64 5.19 -15.04 24.48
N GLN A 65 5.70 -15.20 23.25
CA GLN A 65 7.08 -14.84 22.91
C GLN A 65 7.14 -13.48 22.22
N PRO A 66 8.04 -12.56 22.64
CA PRO A 66 8.25 -11.30 21.93
C PRO A 66 8.70 -11.52 20.49
N ILE A 67 8.01 -10.87 19.55
CA ILE A 67 8.37 -10.88 18.12
C ILE A 67 8.72 -9.48 17.61
N VAL A 68 9.37 -9.43 16.45
CA VAL A 68 9.75 -8.16 15.82
C VAL A 68 8.51 -7.39 15.40
N ALA A 69 8.38 -6.18 15.95
CA ALA A 69 7.30 -5.25 15.65
C ALA A 69 7.81 -3.81 15.74
N GLN A 70 7.14 -2.92 15.03
CA GLN A 70 7.38 -1.48 15.07
C GLN A 70 6.13 -0.76 15.53
N PHE A 71 6.29 0.07 16.56
CA PHE A 71 5.24 0.93 17.10
C PHE A 71 5.58 2.40 16.81
N ARG A 72 4.61 3.17 16.30
CA ARG A 72 4.77 4.62 16.07
C ARG A 72 3.51 5.36 16.51
N PRO A 73 3.62 6.56 17.12
CA PRO A 73 2.47 7.41 17.38
C PRO A 73 1.66 7.65 16.11
N GLY A 74 0.34 7.55 16.20
CA GLY A 74 -0.60 7.81 15.10
C GLY A 74 -1.01 9.28 14.98
N ALA A 75 -0.69 10.10 15.97
CA ALA A 75 -0.91 11.54 15.99
C ALA A 75 0.33 12.25 16.56
N SER A 76 0.50 13.51 16.20
CA SER A 76 1.53 14.38 16.80
C SER A 76 1.06 14.90 18.15
N GLY A 77 1.97 14.95 19.12
CA GLY A 77 1.71 15.39 20.49
C GLY A 77 2.48 14.57 21.52
N ASP A 78 2.46 15.01 22.78
CA ASP A 78 3.17 14.33 23.87
C ASP A 78 2.50 13.00 24.23
N GLN A 79 1.17 12.93 24.12
CA GLN A 79 0.36 11.74 24.38
C GLN A 79 -0.59 11.44 23.23
N THR A 80 -0.80 10.15 22.95
CA THR A 80 -1.80 9.71 21.97
C THR A 80 -2.35 8.33 22.33
N ALA A 81 -3.64 8.12 22.03
CA ALA A 81 -4.28 6.81 22.09
C ALA A 81 -4.09 6.03 20.77
N SER A 82 -3.85 6.71 19.65
CA SER A 82 -3.72 6.08 18.35
C SER A 82 -2.25 5.72 18.08
N TRP A 83 -1.97 4.45 17.80
CA TRP A 83 -0.61 3.93 17.58
C TRP A 83 -0.53 2.99 16.38
N TRP A 84 0.33 3.29 15.41
CA TRP A 84 0.63 2.37 14.32
C TRP A 84 1.44 1.18 14.82
N LEU A 85 0.98 -0.02 14.49
CA LEU A 85 1.69 -1.27 14.65
C LEU A 85 1.98 -1.88 13.26
N ASP A 86 3.28 -2.05 12.95
CA ASP A 86 3.77 -2.73 11.75
C ASP A 86 4.56 -3.99 12.15
N PHE A 87 4.18 -5.17 11.63
CA PHE A 87 4.87 -6.44 11.90
C PHE A 87 4.68 -7.43 10.74
N VAL A 88 5.31 -8.61 10.81
CA VAL A 88 5.10 -9.71 9.86
C VAL A 88 4.30 -10.81 10.53
N ALA A 89 3.17 -11.18 9.94
CA ALA A 89 2.35 -12.28 10.41
C ALA A 89 2.48 -13.51 9.50
N ARG A 90 2.27 -14.68 10.12
CA ARG A 90 2.17 -15.97 9.43
C ARG A 90 0.80 -16.56 9.69
N CYS A 91 0.12 -16.98 8.63
CA CYS A 91 -1.22 -17.57 8.72
C CYS A 91 -1.34 -18.75 7.77
N THR A 92 -1.97 -19.82 8.25
CA THR A 92 -2.45 -20.90 7.39
C THR A 92 -3.66 -20.42 6.58
N PRO A 93 -4.00 -21.08 5.47
CA PRO A 93 -5.25 -20.82 4.72
C PRO A 93 -6.47 -20.72 5.64
N HIS A 94 -7.25 -19.64 5.52
CA HIS A 94 -8.41 -19.34 6.39
C HIS A 94 -8.13 -19.33 7.91
N GLY A 95 -6.85 -19.34 8.28
CA GLY A 95 -6.40 -19.39 9.67
C GLY A 95 -6.64 -18.08 10.39
N SER A 96 -6.65 -18.16 11.71
CA SER A 96 -6.58 -16.99 12.58
C SER A 96 -5.45 -17.17 13.58
N ARG A 97 -4.75 -16.09 13.90
CA ARG A 97 -3.65 -16.06 14.86
C ARG A 97 -3.85 -14.91 15.83
N ARG A 98 -3.67 -15.20 17.13
CA ARG A 98 -3.79 -14.20 18.20
C ARG A 98 -2.43 -13.61 18.51
N TYR A 99 -2.38 -12.30 18.67
CA TYR A 99 -1.22 -11.55 19.13
C TYR A 99 -1.62 -10.71 20.34
N VAL A 100 -0.67 -10.44 21.23
CA VAL A 100 -0.89 -9.58 22.40
C VAL A 100 0.08 -8.42 22.34
N VAL A 101 -0.44 -7.20 22.30
CA VAL A 101 0.34 -5.98 22.49
C VAL A 101 0.43 -5.73 23.98
N GLU A 102 1.66 -5.57 24.48
CA GLU A 102 1.92 -5.09 25.83
C GLU A 102 2.55 -3.71 25.78
N TYR A 103 2.16 -2.82 26.69
CA TYR A 103 2.68 -1.45 26.77
C TYR A 103 2.72 -0.91 28.19
N GLY A 104 3.70 -0.03 28.45
CA GLY A 104 3.88 0.61 29.76
C GLY A 104 5.28 1.20 29.94
N PRO A 105 5.50 2.00 31.00
CA PRO A 105 6.78 2.68 31.25
C PRO A 105 7.92 1.72 31.62
N ASP A 106 7.61 0.68 32.39
CA ASP A 106 8.59 -0.29 32.93
C ASP A 106 8.74 -1.55 32.07
N LEU A 107 8.18 -1.54 30.85
CA LEU A 107 8.22 -2.69 29.96
C LEU A 107 9.60 -2.83 29.30
N GLU A 108 10.12 -4.06 29.25
CA GLU A 108 11.22 -4.43 28.36
C GLU A 108 10.73 -4.44 26.91
N PRO A 109 11.26 -3.57 26.02
CA PRO A 109 10.77 -3.46 24.65
C PRO A 109 11.02 -4.74 23.85
N GLY A 110 10.17 -4.98 22.85
CA GLY A 110 10.31 -6.14 21.97
C GLY A 110 11.56 -6.08 21.09
N PRO A 111 11.95 -7.21 20.45
CA PRO A 111 13.08 -7.23 19.54
C PRO A 111 12.83 -6.29 18.35
N GLN A 112 13.89 -5.63 17.87
CA GLN A 112 13.83 -4.74 16.72
C GLN A 112 14.54 -5.35 15.51
N ARG A 113 14.06 -5.06 14.31
CA ARG A 113 14.72 -5.49 13.07
C ARG A 113 16.06 -4.77 12.93
N SER A 114 17.15 -5.47 12.59
CA SER A 114 18.48 -4.88 12.41
C SER A 114 18.66 -4.09 11.10
N GLY A 115 17.95 -4.48 10.05
CA GLY A 115 17.90 -3.79 8.74
C GLY A 115 16.46 -3.51 8.29
N GLY A 116 16.30 -2.94 7.10
CA GLY A 116 15.01 -2.58 6.53
C GLY A 116 15.01 -1.15 6.01
N HIS A 117 13.83 -0.53 5.98
CA HIS A 117 13.67 0.79 5.38
C HIS A 117 14.46 1.88 6.09
N LYS A 118 15.00 2.79 5.28
CA LYS A 118 15.54 4.09 5.66
C LYS A 118 14.87 5.15 4.81
N LEU A 119 14.30 6.17 5.45
CA LEU A 119 13.80 7.36 4.77
C LEU A 119 14.90 8.44 4.73
N THR A 120 15.13 9.01 3.56
CA THR A 120 15.95 10.21 3.39
C THR A 120 15.07 11.30 2.78
N GLU A 121 15.11 12.47 3.39
CA GLU A 121 14.32 13.63 3.00
C GLU A 121 15.24 14.69 2.38
N THR A 122 14.88 15.18 1.20
CA THR A 122 15.48 16.37 0.58
C THR A 122 14.41 17.44 0.41
N ASP A 123 14.79 18.61 -0.09
CA ASP A 123 13.83 19.70 -0.37
C ASP A 123 12.80 19.30 -1.44
N ASP A 124 13.19 18.44 -2.38
CA ASP A 124 12.35 18.09 -3.53
C ASP A 124 11.73 16.69 -3.43
N THR A 125 12.32 15.77 -2.66
CA THR A 125 11.92 14.35 -2.68
C THR A 125 12.02 13.62 -1.35
N PHE A 126 11.26 12.54 -1.27
CA PHE A 126 11.46 11.44 -0.33
C PHE A 126 12.16 10.29 -1.05
N VAL A 127 13.22 9.76 -0.46
CA VAL A 127 13.88 8.53 -0.89
C VAL A 127 13.71 7.47 0.18
N ILE A 128 12.99 6.40 -0.15
CA ILE A 128 12.75 5.26 0.72
C ILE A 128 13.65 4.13 0.25
N SER A 129 14.63 3.77 1.07
CA SER A 129 15.63 2.77 0.73
C SER A 129 15.47 1.50 1.56
N ASN A 130 15.40 0.35 0.90
CA ASN A 130 15.53 -0.97 1.51
C ASN A 130 16.84 -1.62 1.02
N ALA A 131 17.96 -1.00 1.37
CA ALA A 131 19.26 -1.36 0.84
C ALA A 131 19.64 -2.84 1.16
N PRO A 132 20.36 -3.52 0.25
CA PRO A 132 20.80 -3.07 -1.07
C PRO A 132 19.77 -3.32 -2.19
N TYR A 133 18.51 -3.59 -1.85
CA TYR A 133 17.56 -4.21 -2.78
C TYR A 133 16.81 -3.22 -3.65
N ILE A 134 16.28 -2.15 -3.06
CA ILE A 134 15.39 -1.23 -3.79
C ILE A 134 15.34 0.14 -3.14
N ASP A 135 15.28 1.17 -3.98
CA ASP A 135 15.07 2.57 -3.62
C ASP A 135 13.85 3.12 -4.37
N TRP A 136 12.89 3.69 -3.63
CA TRP A 136 11.77 4.45 -4.20
C TRP A 136 12.01 5.94 -4.04
N THR A 137 11.84 6.69 -5.13
CA THR A 137 11.91 8.15 -5.10
C THR A 137 10.55 8.76 -5.37
N VAL A 138 10.02 9.49 -4.39
CA VAL A 138 8.71 10.14 -4.42
C VAL A 138 8.90 11.66 -4.38
N PRO A 139 8.40 12.43 -5.37
CA PRO A 139 8.41 13.89 -5.32
C PRO A 139 7.61 14.44 -4.13
N ARG A 140 8.10 15.49 -3.46
CA ARG A 140 7.41 16.12 -2.32
C ARG A 140 6.06 16.72 -2.70
N ASP A 141 5.91 17.12 -3.95
CA ASP A 141 4.66 17.64 -4.49
C ASP A 141 3.80 16.54 -5.12
N LEU A 142 4.16 15.25 -5.01
CA LEU A 142 3.50 14.09 -5.63
C LEU A 142 3.48 14.08 -7.18
N ARG A 143 4.02 15.09 -7.87
CA ARG A 143 3.91 15.16 -9.33
C ARG A 143 4.63 13.99 -9.99
N GLY A 144 3.96 13.28 -10.90
CA GLY A 144 4.49 12.06 -11.51
C GLY A 144 4.38 10.80 -10.62
N PHE A 145 3.84 10.92 -9.40
CA PHE A 145 3.63 9.86 -8.41
C PHE A 145 4.93 9.18 -7.92
N LEU A 146 5.55 8.31 -8.72
CA LEU A 146 6.85 7.70 -8.43
C LEU A 146 7.82 8.16 -9.51
N ARG A 147 8.86 8.91 -9.11
CA ARG A 147 9.86 9.43 -10.06
C ARG A 147 10.83 8.35 -10.52
N SER A 148 11.21 7.46 -9.60
CA SER A 148 12.17 6.38 -9.84
C SER A 148 11.89 5.21 -8.88
N VAL A 149 12.14 4.00 -9.38
CA VAL A 149 12.19 2.78 -8.61
C VAL A 149 13.44 2.02 -9.04
N ASP A 150 14.55 2.33 -8.38
CA ASP A 150 15.82 1.66 -8.61
C ASP A 150 15.82 0.36 -7.82
N PHE A 151 15.76 -0.77 -8.53
CA PHE A 151 15.98 -2.09 -7.97
C PHE A 151 17.29 -2.59 -8.60
N PRO A 152 18.45 -2.34 -7.96
CA PRO A 152 19.73 -2.61 -8.60
C PRO A 152 19.82 -4.03 -9.18
N PRO A 153 20.35 -4.18 -10.41
CA PRO A 153 20.98 -3.14 -11.24
C PRO A 153 20.01 -2.42 -12.22
N SER A 154 18.69 -2.47 -11.99
CA SER A 154 17.67 -2.01 -12.95
C SER A 154 16.81 -0.89 -12.39
N GLU A 155 16.71 0.21 -13.13
CA GLU A 155 15.64 1.19 -12.99
C GLU A 155 14.35 0.67 -13.65
N HIS A 156 13.23 0.68 -12.92
CA HIS A 156 11.94 0.17 -13.37
C HIS A 156 11.05 1.23 -14.04
N LEU A 157 11.25 2.52 -13.75
CA LEU A 157 10.44 3.61 -14.27
C LEU A 157 11.25 4.55 -15.17
N ARG A 158 10.56 5.12 -16.15
CA ARG A 158 11.06 6.28 -16.90
C ARG A 158 10.58 7.56 -16.21
N PRO A 159 11.36 8.65 -16.26
CA PRO A 159 11.05 9.89 -15.57
C PRO A 159 9.84 10.65 -16.15
N ASP A 160 9.36 10.29 -17.34
CA ASP A 160 8.23 10.92 -18.05
C ASP A 160 6.85 10.36 -17.65
N SER A 161 6.76 9.67 -16.52
CA SER A 161 5.46 9.18 -15.99
C SER A 161 4.57 10.38 -15.59
N VAL A 162 3.34 10.42 -16.10
CA VAL A 162 2.35 11.43 -15.70
C VAL A 162 1.94 11.24 -14.23
N GLY A 163 1.92 9.99 -13.76
CA GLY A 163 1.54 9.65 -12.40
C GLY A 163 0.03 9.61 -12.22
N LEU A 164 -0.47 10.16 -11.12
CA LEU A 164 -1.88 10.20 -10.81
C LEU A 164 -2.57 11.40 -11.47
N THR A 165 -3.81 11.21 -11.92
CA THR A 165 -4.64 12.26 -12.53
C THR A 165 -6.08 12.21 -12.01
N LEU A 166 -6.76 13.36 -12.00
CA LEU A 166 -8.21 13.47 -11.92
C LEU A 166 -8.74 13.88 -13.29
N ARG A 167 -9.83 13.27 -13.73
CA ARG A 167 -10.61 13.75 -14.87
C ARG A 167 -11.86 14.43 -14.38
N ASP A 168 -12.09 15.67 -14.78
CA ASP A 168 -13.32 16.39 -14.48
C ASP A 168 -14.49 15.89 -15.36
N ARG A 169 -15.70 16.37 -15.07
CA ARG A 169 -16.93 16.03 -15.82
C ARG A 169 -17.01 16.64 -17.22
N GLU A 170 -16.17 17.63 -17.54
CA GLU A 170 -16.06 18.26 -18.86
C GLU A 170 -15.04 17.52 -19.75
N GLY A 171 -14.32 16.55 -19.19
CA GLY A 171 -13.32 15.73 -19.86
C GLY A 171 -11.88 16.22 -19.70
N GLY A 172 -11.65 17.31 -18.97
CA GLY A 172 -10.33 17.83 -18.66
C GLY A 172 -9.55 16.89 -17.73
N SER A 173 -8.25 16.75 -17.99
CA SER A 173 -7.35 15.87 -17.24
C SER A 173 -6.34 16.69 -16.43
N HIS A 174 -6.33 16.50 -15.12
CA HIS A 174 -5.57 17.29 -14.17
C HIS A 174 -4.59 16.39 -13.41
N PRO A 175 -3.27 16.58 -13.51
CA PRO A 175 -2.33 15.80 -12.73
C PRO A 175 -2.49 16.10 -11.24
N LEU A 176 -2.47 15.07 -10.39
CA LEU A 176 -2.37 15.28 -8.95
C LEU A 176 -0.99 15.81 -8.60
N GLY A 177 -0.93 16.54 -7.49
CA GLY A 177 0.29 17.13 -6.99
C GLY A 177 0.55 18.57 -7.47
N GLY A 178 1.80 18.98 -7.36
CA GLY A 178 2.28 20.30 -7.75
C GLY A 178 2.12 21.37 -6.66
N ALA A 179 2.12 22.65 -7.10
CA ALA A 179 2.04 23.78 -6.20
C ALA A 179 0.79 23.72 -5.30
N GLY A 180 0.99 23.95 -4.00
CA GLY A 180 -0.08 23.89 -2.99
C GLY A 180 -0.35 22.51 -2.42
N SER A 181 0.28 21.45 -2.93
CA SER A 181 0.26 20.13 -2.28
C SER A 181 1.09 20.13 -1.00
N ARG A 182 0.54 19.53 0.05
CA ARG A 182 1.24 19.28 1.30
C ARG A 182 1.66 17.81 1.35
N ALA A 183 2.86 17.56 1.87
CA ALA A 183 3.36 16.22 2.15
C ALA A 183 3.65 16.05 3.65
N GLU A 184 3.41 14.85 4.16
CA GLU A 184 3.63 14.45 5.53
C GLU A 184 4.23 13.04 5.59
N VAL A 185 5.24 12.85 6.44
CA VAL A 185 5.71 11.52 6.83
C VAL A 185 4.81 11.03 7.97
N VAL A 186 3.78 10.25 7.63
CA VAL A 186 2.79 9.74 8.61
C VAL A 186 3.44 8.81 9.62
N ARG A 187 4.34 7.94 9.15
CA ARG A 187 5.20 7.13 10.02
C ARG A 187 6.43 6.65 9.30
N GLN A 188 7.49 6.39 10.06
CA GLN A 188 8.73 5.85 9.53
C GLN A 188 9.41 4.86 10.47
N GLY A 189 10.05 3.87 9.88
CA GLY A 189 11.01 2.99 10.51
C GLY A 189 11.31 1.77 9.64
N ARG A 190 12.09 0.83 10.18
CA ARG A 190 12.63 -0.32 9.42
C ARG A 190 11.57 -1.26 8.86
N MET A 191 10.38 -1.29 9.46
CA MET A 191 9.28 -2.18 9.05
C MET A 191 8.33 -1.55 8.03
N ALA A 192 8.21 -0.22 8.03
CA ALA A 192 7.30 0.50 7.16
C ALA A 192 7.66 1.98 7.11
N VAL A 193 7.46 2.57 5.93
CA VAL A 193 7.39 4.02 5.74
C VAL A 193 6.05 4.34 5.12
N ALA A 194 5.36 5.36 5.64
CA ALA A 194 4.12 5.84 5.07
C ALA A 194 4.19 7.36 4.83
N LEU A 195 3.80 7.76 3.64
CA LEU A 195 3.72 9.15 3.22
C LEU A 195 2.26 9.52 2.97
N ARG A 196 1.89 10.76 3.27
CA ARG A 196 0.59 11.34 2.93
C ARG A 196 0.80 12.61 2.13
N PHE A 197 -0.02 12.75 1.10
CA PHE A 197 -0.10 13.93 0.27
C PHE A 197 -1.55 14.41 0.22
N GLU A 198 -1.76 15.70 0.30
CA GLU A 198 -3.10 16.29 0.25
C GLU A 198 -3.10 17.65 -0.43
N LYS A 199 -4.23 18.00 -1.06
CA LYS A 199 -4.45 19.31 -1.66
C LYS A 199 -5.96 19.56 -1.78
N THR A 200 -6.34 20.82 -1.64
CA THR A 200 -7.66 21.30 -2.07
C THR A 200 -7.49 22.10 -3.35
N GLU A 201 -8.18 21.68 -4.41
CA GLU A 201 -8.06 22.28 -5.74
C GLU A 201 -8.71 23.66 -5.80
N THR A 202 -8.01 24.58 -6.46
CA THR A 202 -8.43 25.98 -6.64
C THR A 202 -8.79 26.30 -8.09
N ASP A 203 -8.29 25.51 -9.04
CA ASP A 203 -8.61 25.59 -10.46
C ASP A 203 -10.13 25.47 -10.68
N GLU A 204 -10.68 26.24 -11.61
CA GLU A 204 -12.13 26.36 -11.80
C GLU A 204 -12.83 25.01 -12.03
N ALA A 205 -12.23 24.13 -12.84
CA ALA A 205 -12.77 22.82 -13.16
C ALA A 205 -12.94 21.92 -11.92
N LEU A 206 -12.03 22.01 -10.94
CA LEU A 206 -11.97 21.16 -9.76
C LEU A 206 -12.14 21.92 -8.44
N ARG A 207 -12.61 23.17 -8.48
CA ARG A 207 -12.64 24.05 -7.31
C ARG A 207 -13.37 23.41 -6.13
N GLY A 208 -12.68 23.35 -4.99
CA GLY A 208 -13.21 22.79 -3.75
C GLY A 208 -13.15 21.26 -3.67
N VAL A 209 -12.63 20.57 -4.68
CA VAL A 209 -12.28 19.15 -4.58
C VAL A 209 -11.06 19.01 -3.69
N HIS A 210 -11.19 18.23 -2.62
CA HIS A 210 -10.06 17.87 -1.76
C HIS A 210 -9.66 16.42 -2.04
N TRP A 211 -8.37 16.17 -2.24
CA TRP A 211 -7.86 14.80 -2.41
C TRP A 211 -6.76 14.51 -1.41
N ARG A 212 -6.68 13.23 -1.03
CA ARG A 212 -5.63 12.68 -0.17
C ARG A 212 -5.09 11.39 -0.77
N VAL A 213 -3.77 11.31 -0.92
CA VAL A 213 -3.03 10.12 -1.33
C VAL A 213 -2.17 9.64 -0.17
N ASP A 214 -2.46 8.44 0.33
CA ASP A 214 -1.63 7.73 1.30
C ASP A 214 -0.81 6.67 0.56
N LEU A 215 0.51 6.69 0.73
CA LEU A 215 1.45 5.71 0.20
C LEU A 215 2.08 4.92 1.33
N LEU A 216 2.08 3.60 1.24
CA LEU A 216 2.68 2.72 2.23
C LEU A 216 3.69 1.77 1.58
N PHE A 217 4.91 1.80 2.12
CA PHE A 217 6.06 0.99 1.73
C PHE A 217 6.37 -0.01 2.85
N PRO A 218 5.96 -1.28 2.77
CA PRO A 218 6.29 -2.29 3.77
C PRO A 218 7.73 -2.77 3.62
N GLY A 219 8.43 -3.01 4.72
CA GLY A 219 9.81 -3.49 4.74
C GLY A 219 10.05 -4.93 4.27
N PRO A 220 9.09 -5.87 4.37
CA PRO A 220 9.28 -7.26 3.92
C PRO A 220 9.09 -7.50 2.41
N VAL A 221 8.49 -6.56 1.68
CA VAL A 221 8.10 -6.74 0.27
C VAL A 221 8.47 -5.51 -0.56
N SER A 222 8.55 -5.66 -1.88
CA SER A 222 8.95 -4.57 -2.80
C SER A 222 7.75 -3.83 -3.42
N TRP A 223 6.64 -3.74 -2.70
CA TRP A 223 5.43 -3.06 -3.19
C TRP A 223 5.17 -1.71 -2.56
N VAL A 224 4.32 -0.94 -3.21
CA VAL A 224 3.70 0.29 -2.69
C VAL A 224 2.18 0.09 -2.67
N ASP A 225 1.56 0.23 -1.49
CA ASP A 225 0.09 0.33 -1.34
C ASP A 225 -0.29 1.81 -1.45
N MET A 226 -1.01 2.16 -2.51
CA MET A 226 -1.50 3.51 -2.77
C MET A 226 -3.00 3.57 -2.49
N ARG A 227 -3.42 4.59 -1.72
CA ARG A 227 -4.83 4.87 -1.45
C ARG A 227 -5.12 6.32 -1.78
N LEU A 228 -6.01 6.54 -2.74
CA LEU A 228 -6.55 7.85 -3.10
C LEU A 228 -7.96 7.98 -2.53
N ASN A 229 -8.21 9.04 -1.79
CA ASN A 229 -9.54 9.47 -1.33
C ASN A 229 -9.82 10.86 -1.89
N ILE A 230 -11.06 11.08 -2.34
CA ILE A 230 -11.49 12.34 -2.95
C ILE A 230 -12.80 12.78 -2.30
N GLU A 231 -12.77 13.95 -1.69
CA GLU A 231 -13.94 14.70 -1.24
C GLU A 231 -14.34 15.67 -2.34
N ASP A 232 -15.51 15.42 -2.92
CA ASP A 232 -16.00 16.16 -4.10
C ASP A 232 -17.45 16.61 -3.88
N PRO A 233 -17.65 17.69 -3.09
CA PRO A 233 -18.98 18.12 -2.66
C PRO A 233 -19.87 18.60 -3.82
N GLN A 234 -19.27 18.93 -4.96
CA GLN A 234 -19.98 19.43 -6.15
C GLN A 234 -19.98 18.41 -7.30
N ASN A 235 -19.56 17.16 -7.05
CA ASN A 235 -19.50 16.06 -8.02
C ASN A 235 -18.76 16.41 -9.34
N ARG A 236 -17.68 17.20 -9.24
CA ARG A 236 -16.85 17.67 -10.37
C ARG A 236 -15.95 16.61 -10.97
N VAL A 237 -15.57 15.60 -10.21
CA VAL A 237 -14.67 14.54 -10.64
C VAL A 237 -15.45 13.41 -11.31
N GLU A 238 -15.11 13.11 -12.56
CA GLU A 238 -15.63 11.96 -13.29
C GLU A 238 -14.80 10.70 -13.05
N ALA A 239 -13.47 10.82 -13.00
CA ALA A 239 -12.57 9.67 -12.89
C ALA A 239 -11.26 10.00 -12.18
N ALA A 240 -10.61 8.95 -11.65
CA ALA A 240 -9.20 8.97 -11.29
C ALA A 240 -8.41 8.13 -12.30
N GLY A 241 -7.17 8.54 -12.57
CA GLY A 241 -6.26 7.85 -13.49
C GLY A 241 -4.86 7.66 -12.91
N LEU A 242 -4.18 6.62 -13.35
CA LEU A 242 -2.77 6.33 -13.09
C LEU A 242 -2.10 6.06 -14.43
N GLN A 243 -0.99 6.74 -14.72
CA GLN A 243 -0.16 6.45 -15.87
C GLN A 243 1.32 6.35 -15.48
N LEU A 244 1.91 5.22 -15.80
CA LEU A 244 3.33 4.95 -15.60
C LEU A 244 4.01 4.60 -16.92
N ARG A 245 5.25 5.06 -17.05
CA ARG A 245 6.14 4.72 -18.15
C ARG A 245 7.16 3.73 -17.62
N LEU A 246 6.93 2.45 -17.86
CA LEU A 246 7.87 1.43 -17.44
C LEU A 246 9.14 1.54 -18.29
N ASN A 247 10.28 1.49 -17.63
CA ASN A 247 11.54 1.29 -18.30
C ASN A 247 11.58 -0.18 -18.70
N LEU A 248 11.03 -0.54 -19.87
CA LEU A 248 11.16 -1.88 -20.44
C LEU A 248 12.09 -1.83 -21.66
N ASN A 249 12.64 -2.98 -22.03
CA ASN A 249 13.41 -3.14 -23.25
C ASN A 249 12.51 -2.77 -24.44
N PRO A 250 13.03 -2.05 -25.44
CA PRO A 250 12.24 -1.75 -26.64
C PRO A 250 11.63 -3.02 -27.24
N PRO A 251 10.34 -3.03 -27.58
CA PRO A 251 9.69 -4.19 -28.15
C PRO A 251 10.12 -4.40 -29.62
N THR A 252 10.97 -5.39 -29.88
CA THR A 252 11.44 -5.79 -31.21
C THR A 252 10.93 -7.19 -31.58
N GLY A 253 11.29 -7.71 -32.76
CA GLY A 253 11.01 -9.12 -33.08
C GLY A 253 11.64 -10.10 -32.07
N ALA A 254 12.79 -9.75 -31.50
CA ALA A 254 13.52 -10.57 -30.55
C ALA A 254 13.16 -10.28 -29.08
N THR A 255 12.54 -9.14 -28.77
CA THR A 255 12.18 -8.70 -27.41
C THR A 255 10.72 -8.31 -27.38
N ARG A 256 9.90 -8.96 -26.56
CA ARG A 256 8.48 -8.62 -26.42
C ARG A 256 8.19 -8.17 -25.01
N THR A 257 7.23 -7.27 -24.88
CA THR A 257 6.60 -6.99 -23.59
C THR A 257 5.60 -8.09 -23.32
N LEU A 258 5.78 -8.82 -22.21
CA LEU A 258 4.88 -9.87 -21.77
C LEU A 258 3.87 -9.25 -20.81
N VAL A 259 2.59 -9.60 -20.99
CA VAL A 259 1.50 -9.12 -20.16
C VAL A 259 0.62 -10.28 -19.76
N GLU A 260 0.34 -10.38 -18.47
CA GLU A 260 -0.69 -11.24 -17.91
C GLU A 260 -1.76 -10.37 -17.27
N LEU A 261 -3.03 -10.74 -17.42
CA LEU A 261 -4.17 -10.02 -16.86
C LEU A 261 -5.06 -10.97 -16.05
N GLY A 262 -5.45 -10.55 -14.85
CA GLY A 262 -6.46 -11.22 -14.02
C GLY A 262 -7.87 -10.82 -14.40
N ALA A 263 -8.56 -11.69 -15.14
CA ALA A 263 -9.93 -11.50 -15.61
C ALA A 263 -10.81 -12.75 -15.38
N ALA A 264 -11.07 -13.11 -14.12
CA ALA A 264 -11.61 -14.39 -13.62
C ALA A 264 -10.77 -15.64 -13.98
N ARG A 265 -9.87 -15.48 -14.95
CA ARG A 265 -8.85 -16.39 -15.46
C ARG A 265 -7.68 -15.53 -15.91
N THR A 266 -6.50 -16.14 -16.03
CA THR A 266 -5.33 -15.44 -16.57
C THR A 266 -5.41 -15.33 -18.09
N VAL A 267 -5.33 -14.10 -18.61
CA VAL A 267 -5.17 -13.83 -20.05
C VAL A 267 -3.73 -13.41 -20.33
N TYR A 268 -3.02 -14.21 -21.13
CA TYR A 268 -1.64 -13.94 -21.52
C TYR A 268 -1.54 -13.24 -22.87
N ARG A 269 -0.65 -12.26 -22.97
CA ARG A 269 -0.30 -11.56 -24.21
C ARG A 269 1.19 -11.27 -24.30
N SER A 270 1.65 -11.26 -25.55
CA SER A 270 2.96 -10.74 -25.93
C SER A 270 2.73 -9.58 -26.88
N LEU A 271 3.29 -8.41 -26.56
CA LEU A 271 3.09 -7.16 -27.28
C LEU A 271 4.37 -6.79 -28.04
N LEU A 272 4.20 -6.37 -29.30
CA LEU A 272 5.27 -5.85 -30.16
C LEU A 272 4.86 -4.53 -30.84
N GLY A 273 5.85 -3.73 -31.25
CA GLY A 273 5.61 -2.50 -32.01
C GLY A 273 4.67 -1.53 -31.29
N ASN A 274 3.52 -1.21 -31.90
CA ASN A 274 2.50 -0.31 -31.37
C ASN A 274 1.30 -1.04 -30.72
N GLN A 275 1.43 -2.34 -30.47
CA GLN A 275 0.37 -3.14 -29.89
C GLN A 275 0.04 -2.74 -28.45
N GLN A 276 -1.20 -3.02 -28.07
CA GLN A 276 -1.70 -2.84 -26.72
C GLN A 276 -2.75 -3.89 -26.37
N VAL A 277 -2.95 -4.07 -25.07
CA VAL A 277 -4.01 -4.88 -24.48
C VAL A 277 -4.70 -4.06 -23.40
N GLU A 278 -6.01 -4.22 -23.25
CA GLU A 278 -6.78 -3.52 -22.24
C GLU A 278 -7.78 -4.44 -21.57
N LEU A 279 -7.76 -4.51 -20.25
CA LEU A 279 -8.83 -5.07 -19.44
C LEU A 279 -9.83 -3.97 -19.09
N ARG A 280 -11.11 -4.15 -19.45
CA ARG A 280 -12.22 -3.29 -19.04
C ARG A 280 -13.17 -4.08 -18.14
N ALA A 281 -13.65 -3.47 -17.06
CA ALA A 281 -14.66 -4.07 -16.21
C ALA A 281 -15.70 -3.04 -15.74
N ASP A 282 -16.95 -3.47 -15.72
CA ASP A 282 -18.09 -2.78 -15.11
C ASP A 282 -19.14 -3.84 -14.76
N GLN A 283 -19.26 -4.17 -13.47
CA GLN A 283 -20.15 -5.24 -12.99
C GLN A 283 -21.63 -5.01 -13.32
N ARG A 284 -22.03 -3.79 -13.68
CA ARG A 284 -23.41 -3.47 -14.06
C ARG A 284 -23.76 -3.88 -15.47
N GLN A 285 -22.77 -4.20 -16.30
CA GLN A 285 -23.00 -4.66 -17.66
C GLN A 285 -23.31 -6.15 -17.74
N SER A 286 -24.00 -6.56 -18.80
CA SER A 286 -24.32 -7.96 -19.04
C SER A 286 -23.05 -8.81 -19.11
N SER A 287 -22.04 -8.34 -19.85
CA SER A 287 -20.67 -8.86 -19.81
C SER A 287 -19.84 -8.01 -18.84
N PRO A 288 -19.67 -8.44 -17.58
CA PRO A 288 -19.05 -7.62 -16.53
C PRO A 288 -17.59 -7.25 -16.81
N TRP A 289 -16.90 -7.96 -17.71
CA TRP A 289 -15.55 -7.60 -18.14
C TRP A 289 -15.20 -8.10 -19.54
N GLN A 290 -14.20 -7.47 -20.15
CA GLN A 290 -13.62 -7.89 -21.41
C GLN A 290 -12.15 -7.50 -21.50
N VAL A 291 -11.38 -8.33 -22.19
CA VAL A 291 -10.03 -8.02 -22.65
C VAL A 291 -10.10 -7.64 -24.12
N LEU A 292 -9.61 -6.44 -24.42
CA LEU A 292 -9.46 -5.93 -25.77
C LEU A 292 -8.00 -6.01 -26.19
N ARG A 293 -7.76 -6.16 -27.50
CA ARG A 293 -6.41 -6.08 -28.08
C ARG A 293 -6.44 -5.29 -29.37
N GLY A 294 -5.28 -4.74 -29.73
CA GLY A 294 -5.12 -4.10 -31.02
C GLY A 294 -3.86 -3.28 -31.09
N ASP A 295 -3.83 -2.36 -32.04
CA ASP A 295 -2.84 -1.29 -32.09
C ASP A 295 -3.43 0.01 -31.53
N GLY A 296 -2.60 1.05 -31.38
CA GLY A 296 -3.02 2.34 -30.82
C GLY A 296 -4.19 3.05 -31.52
N ARG A 297 -4.75 2.51 -32.62
CA ARG A 297 -5.83 3.12 -33.39
C ARG A 297 -7.14 2.35 -33.32
N GLN A 298 -7.09 1.03 -33.11
CA GLN A 298 -8.29 0.20 -33.07
C GLN A 298 -8.15 -0.94 -32.07
N LEU A 299 -9.00 -0.94 -31.04
CA LEU A 299 -9.14 -2.05 -30.10
C LEU A 299 -10.32 -2.92 -30.51
N GLN A 300 -10.13 -4.23 -30.50
CA GLN A 300 -11.18 -5.21 -30.76
C GLN A 300 -11.30 -6.18 -29.58
N PRO A 301 -12.51 -6.68 -29.29
CA PRO A 301 -12.71 -7.73 -28.29
C PRO A 301 -11.81 -8.94 -28.58
N PHE A 302 -11.11 -9.41 -27.55
CA PHE A 302 -10.28 -10.60 -27.61
C PHE A 302 -10.85 -11.71 -26.73
N VAL A 303 -11.16 -11.37 -25.47
CA VAL A 303 -11.85 -12.25 -24.52
C VAL A 303 -12.98 -11.46 -23.90
N VAL A 304 -14.18 -12.01 -23.86
CA VAL A 304 -15.36 -11.36 -23.27
C VAL A 304 -15.99 -12.32 -22.27
N SER A 305 -16.35 -11.80 -21.11
CA SER A 305 -17.03 -12.61 -20.10
C SER A 305 -18.44 -12.99 -20.56
N PRO A 306 -18.86 -14.25 -20.39
CA PRO A 306 -20.28 -14.60 -20.47
C PRO A 306 -21.13 -13.78 -19.49
N PRO A 307 -22.44 -13.67 -19.74
CA PRO A 307 -23.34 -13.04 -18.79
C PRO A 307 -23.25 -13.65 -17.39
N ARG A 308 -23.31 -12.80 -16.35
CA ARG A 308 -23.26 -13.21 -14.93
C ARG A 308 -21.98 -13.95 -14.51
N SER A 309 -20.87 -13.74 -15.24
CA SER A 309 -19.56 -14.25 -14.82
C SER A 309 -19.10 -13.60 -13.52
N ALA A 310 -18.16 -14.25 -12.83
CA ALA A 310 -17.40 -13.61 -11.76
C ALA A 310 -16.73 -12.32 -12.26
N ALA A 311 -16.50 -11.39 -11.34
CA ALA A 311 -15.78 -10.16 -11.61
C ALA A 311 -14.36 -10.44 -12.11
N ALA A 312 -13.79 -9.53 -12.90
CA ALA A 312 -12.35 -9.54 -13.11
C ALA A 312 -11.64 -9.24 -11.78
N GLU A 313 -10.52 -9.90 -11.52
CA GLU A 313 -9.72 -9.61 -10.33
C GLU A 313 -9.05 -8.24 -10.45
N GLY A 314 -8.66 -7.82 -11.66
CA GLY A 314 -8.12 -6.48 -11.89
C GLY A 314 -6.66 -6.32 -11.49
N TRP A 315 -5.83 -7.28 -11.88
CA TRP A 315 -4.38 -7.20 -11.76
C TRP A 315 -3.69 -7.44 -13.10
N ALA A 316 -2.43 -7.02 -13.21
CA ALA A 316 -1.56 -7.34 -14.33
C ALA A 316 -0.12 -7.64 -13.91
N HIS A 317 0.54 -8.55 -14.62
CA HIS A 317 2.00 -8.60 -14.69
C HIS A 317 2.46 -7.98 -16.00
N ILE A 318 3.45 -7.09 -15.94
CA ILE A 318 4.01 -6.42 -17.12
C ILE A 318 5.51 -6.59 -17.07
N MET A 319 6.05 -7.30 -18.05
CA MET A 319 7.38 -7.88 -17.95
C MET A 319 8.19 -7.70 -19.22
N ASP A 320 9.50 -7.57 -19.04
CA ASP A 320 10.49 -7.89 -20.06
C ASP A 320 11.48 -8.94 -19.51
N ARG A 321 12.64 -9.09 -20.15
CA ARG A 321 13.66 -10.07 -19.73
C ARG A 321 14.36 -9.76 -18.41
N LYS A 322 14.17 -8.57 -17.85
CA LYS A 322 14.90 -8.07 -16.66
C LYS A 322 13.96 -7.61 -15.56
N ARG A 323 12.81 -7.03 -15.91
CA ARG A 323 11.94 -6.28 -15.02
C ARG A 323 10.52 -6.84 -15.07
N CYS A 324 9.86 -6.83 -13.94
CA CYS A 324 8.46 -7.14 -13.78
C CYS A 324 7.80 -6.07 -12.88
N LEU A 325 6.65 -5.56 -13.32
CA LEU A 325 5.69 -4.89 -12.47
C LEU A 325 4.47 -5.80 -12.31
N ALA A 326 4.18 -6.18 -11.07
CA ALA A 326 2.87 -6.68 -10.67
C ALA A 326 2.03 -5.49 -10.17
N VAL A 327 0.90 -5.21 -10.82
CA VAL A 327 -0.05 -4.18 -10.40
C VAL A 327 -1.40 -4.81 -10.07
N ALA A 328 -2.06 -4.34 -9.03
CA ALA A 328 -3.40 -4.79 -8.66
C ALA A 328 -4.28 -3.62 -8.20
N PHE A 329 -5.59 -3.73 -8.42
CA PHE A 329 -6.56 -2.72 -8.01
C PHE A 329 -7.62 -3.32 -7.10
N ASP A 330 -8.02 -2.59 -6.06
CA ASP A 330 -9.06 -3.05 -5.15
C ASP A 330 -10.43 -3.02 -5.84
N ARG A 331 -11.17 -4.15 -5.76
CA ARG A 331 -12.55 -4.27 -6.25
C ARG A 331 -12.73 -3.73 -7.69
N PHE A 332 -11.85 -4.18 -8.59
CA PHE A 332 -11.80 -3.70 -9.96
C PHE A 332 -13.14 -3.90 -10.71
N GLY A 333 -13.67 -2.82 -11.27
CA GLY A 333 -14.97 -2.82 -11.97
C GLY A 333 -16.21 -2.99 -11.09
N GLN A 334 -16.07 -3.12 -9.76
CA GLN A 334 -17.20 -3.33 -8.85
C GLN A 334 -17.85 -2.02 -8.37
N GLN A 335 -17.11 -0.91 -8.43
CA GLN A 335 -17.54 0.41 -7.95
C GLN A 335 -17.71 1.46 -9.06
N GLY A 336 -17.69 1.02 -10.31
CA GLY A 336 -17.58 1.90 -11.46
C GLY A 336 -16.99 1.17 -12.66
N GLU A 337 -16.98 1.82 -13.82
CA GLU A 337 -16.21 1.33 -14.96
C GLU A 337 -14.72 1.54 -14.65
N GLU A 338 -13.94 0.47 -14.70
CA GLU A 338 -12.48 0.52 -14.57
C GLU A 338 -11.79 -0.05 -15.81
N ARG A 339 -10.63 0.52 -16.14
CA ARG A 339 -9.81 0.12 -17.30
C ARG A 339 -8.36 -0.02 -16.87
N LEU A 340 -7.69 -1.02 -17.42
CA LEU A 340 -6.27 -1.29 -17.26
C LEU A 340 -5.66 -1.59 -18.63
N ASN A 341 -4.93 -0.63 -19.19
CA ASN A 341 -4.31 -0.67 -20.50
C ASN A 341 -2.78 -0.80 -20.38
N VAL A 342 -2.21 -1.69 -21.20
CA VAL A 342 -0.77 -1.88 -21.31
C VAL A 342 -0.37 -1.82 -22.78
N ARG A 343 0.60 -0.97 -23.09
CA ARG A 343 1.20 -0.81 -24.42
C ARG A 343 2.54 -1.53 -24.50
N ALA A 344 2.92 -1.93 -25.72
CA ALA A 344 4.18 -2.63 -25.96
C ALA A 344 5.42 -1.85 -25.51
N ASP A 345 5.37 -0.51 -25.51
CA ASP A 345 6.47 0.36 -25.10
C ASP A 345 6.64 0.51 -23.58
N GLY A 346 5.83 -0.20 -22.79
CA GLY A 346 5.85 -0.12 -21.33
C GLY A 346 4.93 0.96 -20.75
N THR A 347 4.10 1.63 -21.55
CA THR A 347 3.06 2.49 -20.99
C THR A 347 1.99 1.66 -20.30
N LEU A 348 1.81 1.90 -19.02
CA LEU A 348 0.69 1.43 -18.21
C LEU A 348 -0.28 2.59 -18.01
N THR A 349 -1.56 2.39 -18.28
CA THR A 349 -2.63 3.33 -17.90
C THR A 349 -3.74 2.59 -17.18
N ALA A 350 -4.19 3.10 -16.04
CA ALA A 350 -5.38 2.62 -15.36
C ALA A 350 -6.33 3.80 -15.11
N VAL A 351 -7.64 3.55 -15.19
CA VAL A 351 -8.67 4.57 -14.97
C VAL A 351 -9.82 3.96 -14.17
N LYS A 352 -10.29 4.68 -13.16
CA LYS A 352 -11.53 4.39 -12.42
C LYS A 352 -12.52 5.52 -12.62
N LYS A 353 -13.65 5.24 -13.28
CA LYS A 353 -14.77 6.18 -13.36
C LYS A 353 -15.65 6.07 -12.14
N PHE A 354 -15.93 7.20 -11.52
CA PHE A 354 -16.82 7.28 -10.37
C PHE A 354 -18.27 7.45 -10.80
N ILE A 355 -19.16 6.73 -10.11
CA ILE A 355 -20.60 6.88 -10.27
C ILE A 355 -20.98 8.30 -9.82
N GLY A 356 -21.86 8.97 -10.58
CA GLY A 356 -22.38 10.29 -10.21
C GLY A 356 -23.27 10.24 -8.98
N ALA A 357 -23.63 11.42 -8.47
CA ALA A 357 -24.62 11.54 -7.40
C ALA A 357 -25.96 10.92 -7.83
N ALA A 358 -26.59 10.23 -6.88
CA ALA A 358 -27.96 9.76 -7.04
C ALA A 358 -28.95 10.95 -7.06
N PRO A 359 -30.21 10.74 -7.49
CA PRO A 359 -31.22 11.82 -7.54
C PRO A 359 -31.49 12.49 -6.19
N ASP A 360 -31.20 11.82 -5.08
CA ASP A 360 -31.31 12.35 -3.71
C ASP A 360 -30.10 13.22 -3.29
N GLY A 361 -29.14 13.43 -4.20
CA GLY A 361 -27.93 14.21 -3.96
C GLY A 361 -26.82 13.46 -3.25
N THR A 362 -27.03 12.19 -2.85
CA THR A 362 -25.98 11.39 -2.23
C THR A 362 -25.04 10.81 -3.28
N ALA A 363 -23.73 11.06 -3.13
CA ALA A 363 -22.71 10.45 -3.96
C ALA A 363 -21.93 9.41 -3.15
N PRO A 364 -21.62 8.23 -3.72
CA PRO A 364 -20.75 7.28 -3.04
C PRO A 364 -19.36 7.91 -2.84
N PRO A 365 -18.64 7.52 -1.78
CA PRO A 365 -17.29 8.01 -1.54
C PRO A 365 -16.38 7.66 -2.72
N LYS A 366 -15.63 8.65 -3.20
CA LYS A 366 -14.69 8.48 -4.31
C LYS A 366 -13.34 8.04 -3.76
N ALA A 367 -13.10 6.75 -3.83
CA ALA A 367 -11.86 6.14 -3.37
C ALA A 367 -11.28 5.17 -4.40
N TRP A 368 -9.96 5.06 -4.42
CA TRP A 368 -9.24 4.13 -5.27
C TRP A 368 -8.01 3.59 -4.55
N ARG A 369 -7.82 2.28 -4.59
CA ARG A 369 -6.67 1.61 -3.98
C ARG A 369 -5.99 0.73 -5.02
N ALA A 370 -4.67 0.81 -5.04
CA ALA A 370 -3.84 0.04 -5.95
C ALA A 370 -2.55 -0.39 -5.26
N TRP A 371 -1.98 -1.50 -5.72
CA TRP A 371 -0.68 -1.97 -5.29
C TRP A 371 0.24 -2.08 -6.49
N LEU A 372 1.50 -1.66 -6.33
CA LEU A 372 2.53 -1.73 -7.35
C LEU A 372 3.74 -2.45 -6.78
N HIS A 373 4.03 -3.65 -7.28
CA HIS A 373 5.12 -4.50 -6.81
C HIS A 373 6.18 -4.67 -7.91
N PHE A 374 7.38 -4.18 -7.61
CA PHE A 374 8.51 -4.15 -8.55
C PHE A 374 9.50 -5.27 -8.22
N VAL A 375 9.75 -6.16 -9.18
CA VAL A 375 10.67 -7.30 -9.02
C VAL A 375 11.46 -7.59 -10.28
N HIS A 376 12.61 -8.24 -10.14
CA HIS A 376 13.37 -8.76 -11.28
C HIS A 376 12.62 -9.89 -11.99
N PHE A 377 12.89 -10.05 -13.29
CA PHE A 377 12.43 -11.20 -14.08
C PHE A 377 13.55 -12.23 -14.27
N PRO A 378 13.28 -13.54 -14.12
CA PRO A 378 12.01 -14.11 -13.64
C PRO A 378 11.77 -13.76 -12.17
N PRO A 379 10.50 -13.59 -11.74
CA PRO A 379 10.19 -13.34 -10.34
C PRO A 379 10.81 -14.44 -9.47
N GLN A 380 11.62 -14.03 -8.51
CA GLN A 380 12.21 -14.98 -7.55
C GLN A 380 11.13 -15.39 -6.54
N GLN A 381 11.17 -16.63 -6.05
CA GLN A 381 10.26 -17.12 -5.01
C GLN A 381 10.32 -16.22 -3.74
N SER A 382 11.45 -15.56 -3.50
CA SER A 382 11.68 -14.58 -2.44
C SER A 382 10.89 -13.27 -2.59
N ALA A 383 10.27 -13.00 -3.75
CA ALA A 383 9.35 -11.88 -3.92
C ALA A 383 8.16 -11.97 -2.95
N GLY A 384 7.88 -13.17 -2.41
CA GLY A 384 7.09 -13.37 -1.19
C GLY A 384 5.61 -13.03 -1.31
N THR A 385 5.14 -12.64 -2.50
CA THR A 385 3.75 -12.26 -2.72
C THR A 385 3.37 -12.23 -4.21
N ASP A 386 2.08 -12.43 -4.48
CA ASP A 386 1.44 -12.29 -5.79
C ASP A 386 0.34 -11.20 -5.76
N PRO A 387 -0.26 -10.83 -6.92
CA PRO A 387 -1.36 -9.86 -6.95
C PRO A 387 -2.60 -10.23 -6.16
N TYR A 388 -2.91 -11.52 -6.04
CA TYR A 388 -4.05 -11.97 -5.26
C TYR A 388 -3.81 -11.72 -3.76
N MET A 389 -2.59 -11.97 -3.27
CA MET A 389 -2.16 -11.65 -1.93
C MET A 389 -2.15 -10.14 -1.64
N MET A 390 -1.80 -9.30 -2.63
CA MET A 390 -1.88 -7.82 -2.54
C MET A 390 -3.31 -7.37 -2.26
N GLN A 391 -4.26 -7.89 -3.03
CA GLN A 391 -5.68 -7.50 -2.98
C GLN A 391 -6.39 -7.98 -1.71
N HIS A 392 -5.86 -9.03 -1.08
CA HIS A 392 -6.44 -9.63 0.12
C HIS A 392 -5.43 -9.57 1.26
N PRO A 393 -5.12 -8.37 1.82
CA PRO A 393 -4.25 -8.28 2.98
C PRO A 393 -4.87 -9.00 4.17
N LEU A 394 -4.03 -9.41 5.12
CA LEU A 394 -4.48 -9.99 6.38
C LEU A 394 -5.41 -9.01 7.12
N VAL A 395 -6.51 -9.53 7.68
CA VAL A 395 -7.50 -8.75 8.41
C VAL A 395 -7.13 -8.74 9.89
N VAL A 396 -7.05 -7.57 10.50
CA VAL A 396 -6.77 -7.40 11.93
C VAL A 396 -8.02 -6.94 12.66
N ARG A 397 -8.30 -7.53 13.82
CA ARG A 397 -9.37 -7.12 14.74
C ARG A 397 -8.83 -6.99 16.15
N GLU A 398 -9.16 -5.90 16.83
CA GLU A 398 -8.98 -5.77 18.28
C GLU A 398 -10.11 -6.57 18.98
N LEU A 399 -9.76 -7.44 19.93
CA LEU A 399 -10.74 -8.32 20.59
C LEU A 399 -11.24 -7.77 21.93
N ASP A 400 -10.50 -6.87 22.55
CA ASP A 400 -10.80 -6.35 23.89
C ASP A 400 -11.63 -5.05 23.82
N ARG A 401 -12.46 -4.91 22.78
CA ARG A 401 -13.35 -3.77 22.52
C ARG A 401 -14.81 -4.19 22.42
#